data_AF-A0A2D9P4K5-F1
#
_entry.id   AF-A0A2D9P4K5-F1
#
_cell.length_a   1.000
_cell.length_b   1.000
_cell.length_c   1.000
_cell.angle_alpha   90.00
_cell.angle_beta   90.00
_cell.angle_gamma   90.00
#
_symmetry.space_group_name_H-M   'P 1'
#
loop_
_entity.id
_entity.type
_entity.pdbx_description
1 polymer ?
#
loop_
_entity_poly.entity_id
_entity_poly.type
_entity_poly.pdbx_seq_one_letter_code
_entity_poly.pdbx_strand_id
1 'polypeptide(L)'
;MVSDNISKQVIKYWKIFALLLFCTVLTVLAVYVDFDVEGSIAGGIFVGLTIAVFKGYLVAYNFMHLNDEKPMIYWIILVTLVFFLILLFIPVMWESTLVGKY
;
A
#
# COMPACT_ATOMS: atom_id res chain seq x y z
N MET A 1 -12.16 -26.95 -23.32
CA MET A 1 -10.77 -27.27 -22.92
C MET A 1 -9.84 -26.05 -23.01
N VAL A 2 -9.61 -25.43 -24.18
CA VAL A 2 -8.84 -24.17 -24.28
C VAL A 2 -9.63 -22.96 -23.75
N SER A 3 -10.95 -22.91 -24.00
CA SER A 3 -11.85 -21.84 -23.52
C SER A 3 -11.89 -21.70 -21.99
N ASP A 4 -11.86 -22.82 -21.27
CA ASP A 4 -12.06 -22.86 -19.81
C ASP A 4 -10.85 -22.36 -19.02
N ASN A 5 -9.66 -22.43 -19.62
CA ASN A 5 -8.43 -21.96 -18.98
C ASN A 5 -8.31 -20.44 -19.07
N ILE A 6 -8.61 -19.86 -20.25
CA ILE A 6 -8.56 -18.40 -20.48
C ILE A 6 -9.56 -17.68 -19.56
N SER A 7 -10.79 -18.19 -19.43
CA SER A 7 -11.80 -17.59 -18.57
C SER A 7 -11.37 -17.53 -17.10
N LYS A 8 -10.70 -18.56 -16.58
CA LYS A 8 -10.25 -18.58 -15.17
C LYS A 8 -9.20 -17.52 -14.88
N GLN A 9 -8.28 -17.26 -15.81
CA GLN A 9 -7.23 -16.26 -15.62
C GLN A 9 -7.84 -14.85 -15.66
N VAL A 10 -8.73 -14.60 -16.63
CA VAL A 10 -9.47 -13.34 -16.77
C VAL A 10 -10.32 -13.05 -15.51
N ILE A 11 -11.01 -14.06 -14.98
CA ILE A 11 -11.79 -13.92 -13.73
C ILE A 11 -10.89 -13.55 -12.54
N LYS A 12 -9.68 -14.13 -12.46
CA LYS A 12 -8.72 -13.78 -11.40
C LYS A 12 -8.38 -12.29 -11.46
N TYR A 13 -7.97 -11.78 -12.63
CA TYR A 13 -7.66 -10.36 -12.83
C TYR A 13 -8.83 -9.44 -12.48
N TRP A 14 -10.05 -9.81 -12.86
CA TRP A 14 -11.25 -9.04 -12.53
C TRP A 14 -11.54 -8.97 -11.02
N LYS A 15 -11.36 -10.07 -10.29
CA LYS A 15 -11.50 -10.07 -8.81
C LYS A 15 -10.50 -9.14 -8.15
N ILE A 16 -9.26 -9.14 -8.63
CA ILE A 16 -8.20 -8.29 -8.11
C ILE A 16 -8.50 -6.83 -8.44
N PHE A 17 -8.87 -6.53 -9.68
CA PHE A 17 -9.28 -5.19 -10.09
C PHE A 17 -10.43 -4.64 -9.23
N ALA A 18 -11.45 -5.45 -8.96
CA ALA A 18 -12.54 -5.09 -8.05
C ALA A 18 -12.04 -4.82 -6.62
N LEU A 19 -11.10 -5.61 -6.12
CA LEU A 19 -10.49 -5.40 -4.80
C LEU A 19 -9.67 -4.11 -4.72
N LEU A 20 -8.92 -3.76 -5.78
CA LEU A 20 -8.20 -2.48 -5.85
C LEU A 20 -9.16 -1.28 -5.87
N LEU A 21 -10.27 -1.41 -6.60
CA LEU A 21 -11.32 -0.38 -6.64
C LEU A 21 -11.93 -0.21 -5.26
N PHE A 22 -12.28 -1.32 -4.59
CA PHE A 22 -12.78 -1.32 -3.22
C PHE A 22 -11.80 -0.65 -2.23
N CYS A 23 -10.51 -1.01 -2.26
CA CYS A 23 -9.49 -0.34 -1.43
C CYS A 23 -9.41 1.16 -1.69
N THR A 24 -9.62 1.62 -2.93
CA THR A 24 -9.58 3.04 -3.29
C THR A 24 -10.79 3.79 -2.75
N VAL A 25 -11.98 3.18 -2.83
CA VAL A 25 -13.18 3.72 -2.18
C VAL A 25 -12.97 3.78 -0.66
N LEU A 26 -12.35 2.74 -0.08
CA LEU A 26 -12.06 2.69 1.35
C LEU A 26 -11.12 3.82 1.79
N THR A 27 -10.07 4.16 1.02
CA THR A 27 -9.19 5.30 1.36
C THR A 27 -9.90 6.64 1.25
N VAL A 28 -10.76 6.80 0.25
CA VAL A 28 -11.57 8.03 0.11
C VAL A 28 -12.54 8.14 1.29
N LEU A 29 -13.20 7.05 1.67
CA LEU A 29 -14.07 7.01 2.85
C LEU A 29 -13.30 7.26 4.15
N ALA A 30 -12.09 6.72 4.28
CA ALA A 30 -11.24 6.94 5.45
C ALA A 30 -10.79 8.41 5.59
N VAL A 31 -10.73 9.17 4.50
CA VAL A 31 -10.51 10.62 4.52
C VAL A 31 -11.79 11.38 4.89
N TYR A 32 -12.97 10.89 4.51
CA TYR A 32 -14.25 11.50 4.91
C TYR A 32 -14.62 11.21 6.37
N VAL A 33 -14.16 10.09 6.91
CA VAL A 33 -14.25 9.80 8.34
C VAL A 33 -13.11 10.58 9.00
N ASP A 34 -13.40 11.82 9.40
CA ASP A 34 -12.52 12.56 10.29
C ASP A 34 -12.36 11.74 11.56
N PHE A 35 -11.25 11.02 11.68
CA PHE A 35 -10.76 10.46 12.93
C PHE A 35 -10.21 11.61 13.79
N ASP A 36 -11.04 12.64 14.01
CA ASP A 36 -10.75 13.78 14.87
C ASP A 36 -11.03 13.41 16.33
N VAL A 37 -10.38 12.33 16.78
CA VAL A 37 -10.34 11.98 18.19
C VAL A 37 -9.12 12.71 18.76
N GLU A 38 -9.37 13.88 19.33
CA GLU A 38 -8.47 14.59 20.25
C GLU A 38 -7.14 15.11 19.64
N GLY A 39 -7.18 15.76 18.47
CA GLY A 39 -6.05 16.56 17.98
C GLY A 39 -4.83 15.77 17.48
N SER A 40 -4.98 14.46 17.26
CA SER A 40 -3.90 13.61 16.75
C SER A 40 -4.17 13.15 15.32
N ILE A 41 -3.60 13.90 14.37
CA ILE A 41 -3.57 13.58 12.92
C ILE A 41 -2.93 12.20 12.66
N ALA A 42 -2.18 11.68 13.62
CA ALA A 42 -1.50 10.38 13.57
C ALA A 42 -2.44 9.19 13.31
N GLY A 43 -3.68 9.24 13.81
CA GLY A 43 -4.65 8.14 13.61
C GLY A 43 -5.05 7.97 12.15
N GLY A 44 -5.42 9.07 11.48
CA GLY A 44 -5.76 9.06 10.05
C GLY A 44 -4.58 8.69 9.16
N ILE A 45 -3.37 9.17 9.49
CA ILE A 45 -2.14 8.81 8.78
C ILE A 45 -1.88 7.30 8.89
N PHE A 46 -2.00 6.71 10.07
CA PHE A 46 -1.76 5.29 10.30
C PHE A 46 -2.74 4.40 9.50
N VAL A 47 -4.03 4.74 9.50
CA VAL A 47 -5.06 4.04 8.73
C VAL A 47 -4.80 4.19 7.23
N GLY A 48 -4.52 5.42 6.77
CA GLY A 48 -4.18 5.71 5.37
C GLY A 48 -2.96 4.93 4.88
N LEU A 49 -1.89 4.88 5.68
CA LEU A 49 -0.67 4.13 5.36
C LEU A 49 -0.95 2.62 5.27
N THR A 50 -1.73 2.09 6.20
CA THR A 50 -2.12 0.67 6.22
C THR A 50 -2.86 0.29 4.93
N ILE A 51 -3.85 1.07 4.53
CA ILE A 51 -4.62 0.82 3.30
C ILE A 51 -3.72 1.01 2.06
N ALA A 52 -2.82 2.00 2.07
CA ALA A 52 -1.87 2.24 0.99
C ALA A 52 -0.91 1.06 0.76
N VAL A 53 -0.35 0.49 1.84
CA VAL A 53 0.50 -0.72 1.77
C VAL A 53 -0.30 -1.90 1.21
N PHE A 54 -1.53 -2.10 1.66
CA PHE A 54 -2.38 -3.20 1.20
C PHE A 54 -2.69 -3.10 -0.30
N LYS A 55 -3.06 -1.90 -0.78
CA LYS A 55 -3.28 -1.63 -2.20
C LYS A 55 -2.01 -1.85 -3.01
N GLY A 56 -0.87 -1.33 -2.54
CA GLY A 56 0.43 -1.47 -3.20
C GLY A 56 0.87 -2.93 -3.34
N TYR A 57 0.68 -3.73 -2.28
CA TYR A 57 0.97 -5.16 -2.29
C TYR A 57 0.12 -5.91 -3.32
N LEU A 58 -1.19 -5.63 -3.38
CA LEU A 58 -2.08 -6.23 -4.38
C LEU A 58 -1.68 -5.89 -5.82
N VAL A 59 -1.24 -4.66 -6.07
CA VAL A 59 -0.72 -4.23 -7.38
C VAL A 59 0.56 -5.00 -7.73
N ALA A 60 1.54 -5.02 -6.81
CA ALA A 60 2.82 -5.67 -7.03
C ALA A 60 2.66 -7.19 -7.25
N TYR A 61 1.86 -7.85 -6.42
CA TYR A 61 1.67 -9.30 -6.49
C TYR A 61 0.92 -9.76 -7.74
N ASN A 62 -0.07 -8.99 -8.21
CA ASN A 62 -0.97 -9.44 -9.28
C ASN A 62 -0.74 -8.81 -10.66
N PHE A 63 -0.38 -7.51 -10.72
CA PHE A 63 -0.21 -6.81 -11.99
C PHE A 63 1.24 -6.79 -12.47
N MET A 64 2.21 -6.80 -11.55
CA MET A 64 3.64 -6.79 -11.90
C MET A 64 4.23 -8.18 -12.15
N HIS A 65 3.41 -9.22 -12.33
CA HIS A 65 3.86 -10.55 -12.73
C HIS A 65 4.89 -11.21 -11.77
N LEU A 66 4.92 -10.78 -10.50
CA LEU A 66 5.87 -11.25 -9.49
C LEU A 66 5.79 -12.77 -9.24
N ASN A 67 4.65 -13.40 -9.54
CA ASN A 67 4.45 -14.82 -9.30
C ASN A 67 5.06 -15.73 -10.39
N ASP A 68 5.43 -15.20 -11.54
CA ASP A 68 5.92 -15.97 -12.70
C ASP A 68 7.34 -15.53 -13.14
N GLU A 69 7.91 -14.50 -12.51
CA GLU A 69 9.20 -13.91 -12.94
C GLU A 69 10.29 -13.86 -11.87
N LYS A 70 11.52 -13.62 -12.35
CA LYS A 70 12.78 -13.90 -11.67
C LYS A 70 12.87 -13.31 -10.26
N PRO A 71 13.50 -14.03 -9.31
CA PRO A 71 13.65 -13.62 -7.91
C PRO A 71 14.37 -12.28 -7.73
N MET A 72 15.03 -11.76 -8.77
CA MET A 72 15.72 -10.47 -8.74
C MET A 72 14.77 -9.26 -8.59
N ILE A 73 13.52 -9.36 -9.04
CA ILE A 73 12.54 -8.25 -8.93
C ILE A 73 12.07 -8.08 -7.47
N TYR A 74 11.96 -9.17 -6.71
CA TYR A 74 11.64 -9.08 -5.27
C TYR A 74 12.72 -8.32 -4.50
N TRP A 75 13.99 -8.53 -4.88
CA TRP A 75 15.12 -7.82 -4.26
C TRP A 75 15.09 -6.32 -4.50
N ILE A 76 14.79 -5.87 -5.73
CA ILE A 76 14.74 -4.42 -6.00
C ILE A 76 13.56 -3.74 -5.30
N ILE A 77 12.41 -4.42 -5.23
CA ILE A 77 11.23 -3.92 -4.49
C ILE A 77 11.52 -3.86 -2.99
N LEU A 78 12.21 -4.87 -2.44
CA LEU A 78 12.61 -4.87 -1.03
C LEU A 78 13.57 -3.70 -0.73
N VAL A 79 14.61 -3.51 -1.55
CA VAL A 79 15.59 -2.44 -1.36
C VAL A 79 14.94 -1.06 -1.46
N THR A 80 14.05 -0.85 -2.44
CA THR A 80 13.32 0.41 -2.59
C THR A 80 12.34 0.65 -1.43
N LEU A 81 11.66 -0.38 -0.93
CA LEU A 81 10.78 -0.28 0.23
C LEU A 81 11.54 0.07 1.52
N VAL A 82 12.72 -0.51 1.73
CA VAL A 82 13.60 -0.17 2.86
C VAL A 82 14.03 1.30 2.79
N PHE A 83 14.49 1.75 1.62
CA PHE A 83 14.84 3.17 1.42
C PHE A 83 13.65 4.10 1.66
N PHE A 84 12.47 3.72 1.18
CA PHE A 84 11.25 4.48 1.40
C PHE A 84 10.89 4.59 2.89
N LEU A 85 10.98 3.50 3.65
CA LEU A 85 10.75 3.53 5.10
C LEU A 85 11.75 4.44 5.81
N ILE A 86 13.04 4.36 5.48
CA ILE A 86 14.06 5.24 6.04
C ILE A 86 13.70 6.72 5.80
N LEU A 87 13.33 7.07 4.57
CA LEU A 87 12.90 8.44 4.22
C LEU A 87 11.64 8.86 4.96
N LEU A 88 10.69 7.95 5.18
CA LEU A 88 9.45 8.21 5.90
C LEU A 88 9.67 8.49 7.39
N PHE A 89 10.71 7.90 8.00
CA PHE A 89 11.04 8.13 9.42
C PHE A 89 11.91 9.36 9.67
N ILE A 90 12.58 9.92 8.65
CA ILE A 90 13.41 11.15 8.81
C ILE A 90 12.62 12.33 9.40
N PRO A 91 11.42 12.69 8.90
CA PRO A 91 10.63 13.79 9.47
C PRO A 91 10.24 13.54 10.93
N VAL A 92 9.89 12.30 11.26
CA VAL A 92 9.50 11.89 12.61
C VAL A 92 10.66 12.05 13.60
N MET A 93 11.86 11.66 13.19
CA MET A 93 13.07 11.83 14.01
C MET A 93 13.49 13.30 14.12
N TRP A 94 13.31 14.09 13.07
CA TRP A 94 13.67 15.51 13.05
C TRP A 94 12.84 16.32 14.06
N GLU A 95 11.52 16.14 14.07
CA GLU A 95 10.61 16.76 15.07
C GLU A 95 11.03 16.41 16.51
N SER A 96 11.38 15.14 16.78
CA SER A 96 11.81 14.70 18.11
C SER A 96 13.12 15.35 18.60
N THR A 97 13.99 15.78 17.67
CA THR A 97 15.22 16.53 17.97
C THR A 97 14.97 18.03 18.16
N LEU A 98 13.99 18.61 17.46
CA LEU A 98 13.62 20.02 17.59
C LEU A 98 12.86 20.32 18.89
N VAL A 99 11.98 19.41 19.33
CA VAL A 99 11.19 19.56 20.58
C VAL A 99 12.08 19.52 21.82
N GLY A 100 13.24 18.85 21.77
CA GLY A 100 14.19 18.84 22.89
C GLY A 100 15.03 20.12 23.03
N LYS A 101 14.86 21.12 22.15
CA LYS A 101 15.74 22.30 22.07
C LYS A 101 15.07 23.64 22.41
N TYR A 102 13.84 23.63 22.93
CA TYR A 102 13.14 24.80 23.46
C TYR A 102 12.53 24.50 24.82
#